data_AF-A0A7K3QNV3-F1
#
_entry.id   AF-A0A7K3QNV3-F1
#
_cell.length_a   1.000
_cell.length_b   1.000
_cell.length_c   1.000
_cell.angle_alpha   90.00
_cell.angle_beta   90.00
_cell.angle_gamma   90.00
#
_symmetry.space_group_name_H-M   'P 1'
#
loop_
_entity.id
_entity.type
_entity.pdbx_description
1 polymer ?
#
loop_
_entity_poly.entity_id
_entity_poly.type
_entity_poly.pdbx_seq_one_letter_code
_entity_poly.pdbx_strand_id
1 'polypeptide(L)'
;RPRLAGLARAVLAQLAALHSPDLLEIVLISADRARSVEERTAEWSWLGWLPHVRPGHGQDCRLLLAYDREQAAARTGELLRRVESHADPASFRPGPDGHPGPYTVVVVDGDPGGSALREDVARLAVSGPRAGVHVVCLAETVPASPASPLMETYEAACAVTPTFRECGAVALLSGDVATALRLMRVAPTGPVGPGTLAAVDAVSP
;
A
#
# COMPACT_ATOMS: atom_id res chain seq x y z
N ARG A 1 14.74 -6.96 2.65
CA ARG A 1 14.00 -5.70 2.93
C ARG A 1 14.41 -4.47 2.13
N PRO A 2 15.69 -4.03 2.12
CA PRO A 2 16.05 -2.67 1.65
C PRO A 2 15.57 -2.36 0.23
N ARG A 3 15.60 -3.35 -0.66
CA ARG A 3 15.10 -3.21 -2.05
C ARG A 3 13.59 -3.01 -2.15
N LEU A 4 12.81 -3.73 -1.34
CA LEU A 4 11.35 -3.59 -1.31
C LEU A 4 10.96 -2.20 -0.82
N ALA A 5 11.57 -1.76 0.28
CA ALA A 5 11.33 -0.44 0.83
C ALA A 5 11.87 0.66 -0.09
N GLY A 6 13.04 0.47 -0.71
CA GLY A 6 13.61 1.39 -1.70
C GLY A 6 12.70 1.58 -2.91
N LEU A 7 12.14 0.50 -3.47
CA LEU A 7 11.16 0.60 -4.56
C LEU A 7 9.89 1.32 -4.11
N ALA A 8 9.32 0.95 -2.95
CA ALA A 8 8.13 1.60 -2.43
C ALA A 8 8.36 3.11 -2.20
N ARG A 9 9.49 3.49 -1.62
CA ARG A 9 9.89 4.89 -1.44
C ARG A 9 10.06 5.62 -2.76
N ALA A 10 10.68 4.99 -3.77
CA ALA A 10 10.81 5.58 -5.11
C ALA A 10 9.44 5.85 -5.75
N VAL A 11 8.51 4.89 -5.68
CA VAL A 11 7.14 5.05 -6.19
C VAL A 11 6.42 6.19 -5.46
N LEU A 12 6.48 6.23 -4.13
CA LEU A 12 5.83 7.30 -3.35
C LEU A 12 6.45 8.68 -3.63
N ALA A 13 7.78 8.75 -3.76
CA ALA A 13 8.46 9.99 -4.10
C ALA A 13 8.05 10.49 -5.50
N GLN A 14 7.95 9.60 -6.48
CA GLN A 14 7.46 9.95 -7.82
C GLN A 14 6.01 10.44 -7.78
N LEU A 15 5.12 9.73 -7.07
CA LEU A 15 3.72 10.14 -6.93
C LEU A 15 3.61 11.52 -6.27
N ALA A 16 4.34 11.76 -5.18
CA ALA A 16 4.36 13.03 -4.48
C ALA A 16 4.97 14.18 -5.30
N ALA A 17 5.95 13.88 -6.17
CA ALA A 17 6.57 14.87 -7.06
C ALA A 17 5.68 15.24 -8.26
N LEU A 18 4.85 14.29 -8.72
CA LEU A 18 4.01 14.45 -9.91
C LEU A 18 2.59 14.96 -9.62
N HIS A 19 2.15 14.92 -8.35
CA HIS A 19 0.78 15.30 -7.98
C HIS A 19 0.79 16.27 -6.80
N SER A 20 -0.03 17.33 -6.89
CA SER A 20 -0.28 18.25 -5.77
C SER A 20 -0.89 17.51 -4.57
N PRO A 21 -0.61 17.92 -3.31
CA PRO A 21 -1.34 17.43 -2.13
C PRO A 21 -2.85 17.68 -2.19
N ASP A 22 -3.33 18.58 -3.07
CA ASP A 22 -4.77 18.78 -3.31
C ASP A 22 -5.40 17.63 -4.12
N LEU A 23 -4.59 16.86 -4.84
CA LEU A 23 -5.02 15.76 -5.71
C LEU A 23 -4.61 14.38 -5.18
N LEU A 24 -3.60 14.32 -4.30
CA LEU A 24 -3.04 13.08 -3.77
C LEU A 24 -2.84 13.18 -2.26
N GLU A 25 -3.45 12.24 -1.53
CA GLU A 25 -3.21 11.96 -0.13
C GLU A 25 -2.40 10.66 0.00
N ILE A 26 -1.43 10.63 0.91
CA ILE A 26 -0.66 9.43 1.25
C ILE A 26 -0.95 9.05 2.70
N VAL A 27 -1.41 7.82 2.90
CA VAL A 27 -1.65 7.24 4.23
C VAL A 27 -0.69 6.07 4.42
N LEU A 28 0.05 6.06 5.52
CA LEU A 28 0.93 4.95 5.89
C LEU A 28 0.32 4.14 7.03
N ILE A 29 0.33 2.82 6.87
CA ILE A 29 0.08 1.82 7.91
C ILE A 29 1.33 0.93 8.01
N SER A 30 2.15 1.16 9.02
CA SER A 30 3.33 0.37 9.35
C SER A 30 3.23 -0.05 10.83
N ALA A 31 2.33 -1.00 11.10
CA ALA A 31 2.00 -1.46 12.46
C ALA A 31 2.50 -2.90 12.75
N ASP A 32 3.30 -3.46 11.85
CA ASP A 32 3.81 -4.83 11.94
C ASP A 32 4.69 -5.03 13.18
N ARG A 33 4.17 -5.83 14.13
CA ARG A 33 4.80 -6.13 15.42
C ARG A 33 6.01 -7.04 15.31
N ALA A 34 6.27 -7.64 14.15
CA ALA A 34 7.53 -8.34 13.89
C ALA A 34 8.74 -7.38 13.87
N ARG A 35 8.49 -6.07 13.77
CA ARG A 35 9.50 -5.01 13.84
C ARG A 35 9.37 -4.18 15.11
N SER A 36 10.43 -3.48 15.45
CA SER A 36 10.39 -2.41 16.45
C SER A 36 9.71 -1.15 15.90
N VAL A 37 9.20 -0.29 16.78
CA VAL A 37 8.61 1.00 16.36
C VAL A 37 9.69 1.89 15.73
N GLU A 38 10.91 1.80 16.26
CA GLU A 38 12.09 2.55 15.83
C GLU A 38 12.44 2.21 14.38
N GLU A 39 12.51 0.92 14.02
CA GLU A 39 12.79 0.49 12.64
C GLU A 39 11.70 0.97 11.67
N ARG A 40 10.42 0.81 12.04
CA ARG A 40 9.30 1.25 11.20
C ARG A 40 9.32 2.77 11.01
N THR A 41 9.59 3.51 12.07
CA THR A 41 9.67 4.98 12.04
C THR A 41 10.86 5.44 11.22
N ALA A 42 12.04 4.84 11.39
CA ALA A 42 13.24 5.21 10.66
C ALA A 42 13.03 5.06 9.14
N GLU A 43 12.46 3.92 8.69
CA GLU A 43 12.20 3.63 7.28
C GLU A 43 11.30 4.69 6.61
N TRP A 44 10.30 5.18 7.34
CA TRP A 44 9.25 6.06 6.79
C TRP A 44 9.30 7.51 7.28
N SER A 45 10.27 7.87 8.11
CA SER A 45 10.42 9.20 8.71
C SER A 45 10.41 10.34 7.68
N TRP A 46 10.95 10.10 6.50
CA TRP A 46 10.98 11.06 5.40
C TRP A 46 9.59 11.48 4.92
N LEU A 47 8.57 10.60 5.04
CA LEU A 47 7.18 10.94 4.69
C LEU A 47 6.64 12.09 5.56
N GLY A 48 7.12 12.23 6.80
CA GLY A 48 6.67 13.29 7.72
C GLY A 48 6.94 14.71 7.24
N TRP A 49 7.79 14.88 6.22
CA TRP A 49 8.09 16.16 5.57
C TRP A 49 7.15 16.49 4.40
N LEU A 50 6.43 15.49 3.86
CA LEU A 50 5.56 15.70 2.72
C LEU A 50 4.26 16.41 3.12
N PRO A 51 3.72 17.32 2.28
CA PRO A 51 2.40 17.87 2.50
C PRO A 51 1.28 16.83 2.29
N HIS A 52 1.53 15.78 1.50
CA HIS A 52 0.57 14.72 1.16
C HIS A 52 0.13 13.85 2.34
N VAL A 53 0.86 13.88 3.45
CA VAL A 53 0.52 13.14 4.68
C VAL A 53 -0.16 14.04 5.71
N ARG A 54 -0.49 15.28 5.36
CA ARG A 54 -1.23 16.18 6.25
C ARG A 54 -2.72 15.86 6.15
N PRO A 55 -3.42 15.75 7.30
CA PRO A 55 -4.85 15.49 7.30
C PRO A 55 -5.63 16.68 6.71
N GLY A 56 -6.47 16.43 5.70
CA GLY A 56 -7.31 17.43 5.04
C GLY A 56 -8.82 17.22 5.20
N HIS A 57 -9.24 16.16 5.89
CA HIS A 57 -10.61 15.65 5.92
C HIS A 57 -11.17 15.46 7.34
N GLY A 58 -10.64 16.19 8.33
CA GLY A 58 -11.06 16.10 9.73
C GLY A 58 -10.56 14.85 10.46
N GLN A 59 -9.51 14.22 9.94
CA GLN A 59 -8.84 13.10 10.60
C GLN A 59 -8.24 13.55 11.95
N ASP A 60 -8.45 12.79 13.02
CA ASP A 60 -7.93 13.11 14.36
C ASP A 60 -6.46 12.65 14.49
N CYS A 61 -5.57 13.33 13.79
CA CYS A 61 -4.13 13.09 13.83
C CYS A 61 -3.35 14.33 13.39
N ARG A 62 -2.03 14.33 13.58
CA ARG A 62 -1.15 15.39 13.03
C ARG A 62 -0.59 15.03 11.65
N LEU A 63 -0.52 13.74 11.38
CA LEU A 63 0.07 13.12 10.21
C LEU A 63 -0.71 11.84 9.94
N LEU A 64 -0.92 11.52 8.66
CA LEU A 64 -1.57 10.31 8.18
C LEU A 64 -0.61 9.10 8.21
N LEU A 65 0.12 8.96 9.32
CA LEU A 65 1.08 7.90 9.55
C LEU A 65 0.62 7.09 10.76
N ALA A 66 0.56 5.78 10.60
CA ALA A 66 0.24 4.84 11.67
C ALA A 66 1.40 3.87 11.91
N TYR A 67 2.00 3.96 13.09
CA TYR A 67 3.11 3.10 13.54
C TYR A 67 2.71 2.09 14.62
N ASP A 68 1.46 2.16 15.09
CA ASP A 68 0.86 1.22 16.02
C ASP A 68 -0.54 0.77 15.55
N ARG A 69 -1.11 -0.20 16.27
CA ARG A 69 -2.38 -0.83 15.93
C ARG A 69 -3.57 0.12 16.07
N GLU A 70 -3.55 1.02 17.04
CA GLU A 70 -4.65 1.94 17.29
C GLU A 70 -4.72 3.00 16.19
N GLN A 71 -3.57 3.57 15.84
CA GLN A 71 -3.43 4.46 14.71
C GLN A 71 -3.84 3.76 13.41
N ALA A 72 -3.40 2.51 13.20
CA ALA A 72 -3.76 1.75 12.00
C ALA A 72 -5.28 1.52 11.91
N ALA A 73 -5.94 1.17 13.02
CA ALA A 73 -7.39 1.03 13.06
C ALA A 73 -8.10 2.36 12.78
N ALA A 74 -7.63 3.47 13.34
CA ALA A 74 -8.19 4.80 13.09
C ALA A 74 -8.07 5.20 11.61
N ARG A 75 -6.89 5.04 11.00
CA ARG A 75 -6.66 5.35 9.58
C ARG A 75 -7.54 4.49 8.68
N THR A 76 -7.58 3.18 8.91
CA THR A 76 -8.39 2.25 8.11
C THR A 76 -9.88 2.54 8.26
N GLY A 77 -10.37 2.79 9.47
CA GLY A 77 -11.78 3.09 9.72
C GLY A 77 -12.24 4.40 9.09
N GLU A 78 -11.39 5.43 9.08
CA GLU A 78 -11.67 6.68 8.37
C GLU A 78 -11.76 6.50 6.87
N LEU A 79 -10.84 5.73 6.28
CA LEU A 79 -10.87 5.41 4.86
C LEU A 79 -12.10 4.59 4.49
N LEU A 80 -12.49 3.61 5.32
CA LEU A 80 -13.70 2.83 5.08
C LEU A 80 -14.97 3.68 5.12
N ARG A 81 -15.10 4.59 6.09
CA ARG A 81 -16.20 5.56 6.13
C ARG A 81 -16.25 6.42 4.87
N ARG A 82 -15.09 6.82 4.34
CA ARG A 82 -15.01 7.57 3.08
C ARG A 82 -15.46 6.72 1.88
N VAL A 83 -15.03 5.47 1.79
CA VAL A 83 -15.46 4.53 0.75
C VAL A 83 -16.97 4.28 0.81
N GLU A 84 -17.52 4.10 2.00
CA GLU A 84 -18.96 3.90 2.23
C GLU A 84 -19.77 5.15 1.85
N SER A 85 -19.28 6.34 2.23
CA SER A 85 -19.89 7.62 1.85
C SER A 85 -19.86 7.88 0.34
N HIS A 86 -18.89 7.34 -0.38
CA HIS A 86 -18.84 7.43 -1.84
C HIS A 86 -19.85 6.49 -2.52
N ALA A 87 -20.14 5.35 -1.91
CA ALA A 87 -21.09 4.38 -2.44
C ALA A 87 -22.56 4.84 -2.29
N ASP A 88 -22.83 5.78 -1.39
CA ASP A 88 -24.15 6.38 -1.22
C ASP A 88 -24.43 7.44 -2.33
N PRO A 89 -25.45 7.21 -3.19
CA PRO A 89 -25.80 8.16 -4.24
C PRO A 89 -26.24 9.53 -3.72
N ALA A 90 -26.77 9.60 -2.50
CA ALA A 90 -27.26 10.85 -1.89
C ALA A 90 -26.13 11.79 -1.45
N SER A 91 -24.93 11.26 -1.21
CA SER A 91 -23.72 12.00 -0.83
C SER A 91 -22.78 12.27 -2.01
N PHE A 92 -23.09 11.77 -3.21
CA PHE A 92 -22.26 11.94 -4.40
C PHE A 92 -22.25 13.40 -4.89
N ARG A 93 -21.06 14.03 -4.85
CA ARG A 93 -20.83 15.37 -5.42
C ARG A 93 -19.71 15.29 -6.46
N PRO A 94 -20.01 15.24 -7.78
CA PRO A 94 -18.98 15.04 -8.78
C PRO A 94 -17.93 16.18 -8.75
N GLY A 95 -16.66 15.80 -8.74
CA GLY A 95 -15.54 16.70 -9.03
C GLY A 95 -15.41 16.96 -10.54
N PRO A 96 -14.49 17.85 -10.96
CA PRO A 96 -14.30 18.21 -12.38
C PRO A 96 -13.97 17.02 -13.29
N ASP A 97 -13.36 15.96 -12.75
CA ASP A 97 -12.98 14.74 -13.49
C ASP A 97 -13.93 13.56 -13.21
N GLY A 98 -15.08 13.80 -12.56
CA GLY A 98 -16.03 12.76 -12.16
C GLY A 98 -15.65 12.01 -10.87
N HIS A 99 -14.46 12.23 -10.32
CA HIS A 99 -14.03 11.72 -9.01
C HIS A 99 -14.25 12.76 -7.90
N PRO A 100 -14.99 12.44 -6.82
CA PRO A 100 -15.15 13.35 -5.68
C PRO A 100 -13.95 13.25 -4.71
N GLY A 101 -13.05 14.24 -4.78
CA GLY A 101 -11.95 14.43 -3.81
C GLY A 101 -10.57 13.99 -4.30
N PRO A 102 -9.52 14.08 -3.46
CA PRO A 102 -8.18 13.65 -3.82
C PRO A 102 -8.07 12.12 -3.87
N TYR A 103 -7.27 11.59 -4.78
CA TYR A 103 -6.89 10.18 -4.75
C TYR A 103 -6.09 9.89 -3.47
N THR A 104 -6.29 8.71 -2.89
CA THR A 104 -5.56 8.29 -1.69
C THR A 104 -4.74 7.05 -1.98
N VAL A 105 -3.45 7.10 -1.70
CA VAL A 105 -2.57 5.92 -1.71
C VAL A 105 -2.34 5.47 -0.29
N VAL A 106 -2.77 4.25 0.02
CA VAL A 106 -2.65 3.62 1.34
C VAL A 106 -1.52 2.61 1.28
N VAL A 107 -0.40 2.92 1.93
CA VAL A 107 0.74 2.02 2.02
C VAL A 107 0.57 1.15 3.25
N VAL A 108 0.53 -0.16 3.07
CA VAL A 108 0.46 -1.14 4.16
C VAL A 108 1.77 -1.91 4.17
N ASP A 109 2.66 -1.52 5.07
CA ASP A 109 3.99 -2.10 5.23
C ASP A 109 3.98 -3.16 6.33
N GLY A 110 3.80 -4.43 5.92
CA GLY A 110 3.68 -5.59 6.80
C GLY A 110 2.27 -5.83 7.35
N ASP A 111 2.17 -6.62 8.41
CA ASP A 111 0.90 -6.97 9.05
C ASP A 111 0.31 -5.79 9.86
N PRO A 112 -0.89 -5.26 9.51
CA PRO A 112 -1.49 -4.16 10.26
C PRO A 112 -1.97 -4.57 11.67
N GLY A 113 -2.11 -5.87 11.96
CA GLY A 113 -2.51 -6.37 13.27
C GLY A 113 -3.67 -7.38 13.22
N GLY A 114 -4.50 -7.43 14.26
CA GLY A 114 -5.54 -8.47 14.44
C GLY A 114 -6.48 -8.70 13.24
N SER A 115 -7.13 -9.87 13.19
CA SER A 115 -7.93 -10.33 12.04
C SER A 115 -8.90 -9.31 11.48
N ALA A 116 -9.69 -8.65 12.35
CA ALA A 116 -10.65 -7.62 11.92
C ALA A 116 -10.00 -6.47 11.15
N LEU A 117 -8.82 -6.01 11.59
CA LEU A 117 -8.12 -4.93 10.88
C LEU A 117 -7.56 -5.41 9.54
N ARG A 118 -7.11 -6.67 9.44
CA ARG A 118 -6.70 -7.26 8.15
C ARG A 118 -7.87 -7.35 7.17
N GLU A 119 -9.04 -7.75 7.66
CA GLU A 119 -10.29 -7.82 6.89
C GLU A 119 -10.72 -6.43 6.42
N ASP A 120 -10.59 -5.41 7.27
CA ASP A 120 -10.92 -4.02 6.90
C ASP A 120 -9.96 -3.46 5.85
N VAL A 121 -8.66 -3.74 5.95
CA VAL A 121 -7.69 -3.36 4.90
C VAL A 121 -7.96 -4.13 3.60
N ALA A 122 -8.35 -5.41 3.68
CA ALA A 122 -8.78 -6.20 2.53
C ALA A 122 -10.03 -5.58 1.86
N ARG A 123 -11.02 -5.14 2.64
CA ARG A 123 -12.18 -4.38 2.12
C ARG A 123 -11.77 -3.10 1.40
N LEU A 124 -10.76 -2.37 1.92
CA LEU A 124 -10.20 -1.20 1.23
C LEU A 124 -9.57 -1.57 -0.12
N ALA A 125 -8.83 -2.68 -0.20
CA ALA A 125 -8.22 -3.11 -1.46
C ALA A 125 -9.27 -3.42 -2.55
N VAL A 126 -10.41 -4.00 -2.16
CA VAL A 126 -11.50 -4.38 -3.09
C VAL A 126 -12.40 -3.20 -3.45
N SER A 127 -12.88 -2.46 -2.44
CA SER A 127 -13.90 -1.43 -2.62
C SER A 127 -13.32 -0.02 -2.79
N GLY A 128 -12.10 0.21 -2.29
CA GLY A 128 -11.42 1.50 -2.30
C GLY A 128 -11.24 2.12 -3.68
N PRO A 129 -10.84 1.38 -4.74
CA PRO A 129 -10.57 1.98 -6.04
C PRO A 129 -11.76 2.73 -6.65
N ARG A 130 -13.00 2.30 -6.35
CA ARG A 130 -14.21 3.02 -6.80
C ARG A 130 -14.33 4.39 -6.16
N ALA A 131 -13.85 4.53 -4.92
CA ALA A 131 -13.81 5.77 -4.16
C ALA A 131 -12.42 6.46 -4.21
N GLY A 132 -11.55 6.12 -5.18
CA GLY A 132 -10.23 6.73 -5.35
C GLY A 132 -9.19 6.35 -4.28
N VAL A 133 -9.45 5.32 -3.49
CA VAL A 133 -8.53 4.79 -2.46
C VAL A 133 -7.81 3.56 -3.02
N HIS A 134 -6.48 3.62 -3.11
CA HIS A 134 -5.65 2.58 -3.71
C HIS A 134 -4.65 2.04 -2.69
N VAL A 135 -4.71 0.73 -2.43
CA VAL A 135 -3.83 0.07 -1.46
C VAL A 135 -2.56 -0.46 -2.12
N VAL A 136 -1.41 -0.17 -1.52
CA VAL A 136 -0.09 -0.72 -1.86
C VAL A 136 0.40 -1.53 -0.66
N CYS A 137 0.32 -2.86 -0.75
CA CYS A 137 0.80 -3.76 0.30
C CYS A 137 2.25 -4.18 0.06
N LEU A 138 3.08 -4.09 1.09
CA LEU A 138 4.45 -4.59 1.09
C LEU A 138 4.52 -5.86 1.92
N ALA A 139 4.87 -6.97 1.27
CA ALA A 139 5.07 -8.26 1.90
C ALA A 139 6.53 -8.67 1.73
N GLU A 140 7.26 -8.76 2.83
CA GLU A 140 8.62 -9.31 2.81
C GLU A 140 8.55 -10.83 2.88
N THR A 141 9.17 -11.48 1.91
CA THR A 141 9.33 -12.94 1.86
C THR A 141 10.82 -13.30 1.87
N VAL A 142 11.10 -14.59 2.11
CA VAL A 142 12.46 -15.13 1.94
C VAL A 142 12.92 -14.85 0.50
N PRO A 143 14.17 -14.38 0.30
CA PRO A 143 14.70 -14.14 -1.03
C PRO A 143 14.52 -15.37 -1.95
N ALA A 144 13.86 -15.13 -3.08
CA ALA A 144 13.61 -16.14 -4.09
C ALA A 144 14.60 -15.94 -5.26
N SER A 145 15.19 -17.04 -5.73
CA SER A 145 16.02 -16.99 -6.95
C SER A 145 15.14 -16.69 -8.17
N PRO A 146 15.70 -16.23 -9.30
CA PRO A 146 14.95 -16.06 -10.54
C PRO A 146 14.30 -17.35 -11.08
N ALA A 147 14.79 -18.51 -10.67
CA ALA A 147 14.24 -19.83 -10.98
C ALA A 147 13.21 -20.33 -9.95
N SER A 148 13.05 -19.61 -8.83
CA SER A 148 12.08 -19.95 -7.79
C SER A 148 10.66 -19.91 -8.34
N PRO A 149 9.79 -20.88 -7.98
CA PRO A 149 8.41 -20.87 -8.43
C PRO A 149 7.69 -19.60 -7.97
N LEU A 150 7.19 -18.84 -8.95
CA LEU A 150 6.46 -17.60 -8.75
C LEU A 150 5.27 -17.78 -7.80
N MET A 151 4.54 -18.89 -7.96
CA MET A 151 3.39 -19.22 -7.13
C MET A 151 3.78 -19.43 -5.66
N GLU A 152 4.88 -20.11 -5.37
CA GLU A 152 5.36 -20.30 -4.00
C GLU A 152 5.74 -18.97 -3.34
N THR A 153 6.40 -18.08 -4.08
CA THR A 153 6.76 -16.74 -3.57
C THR A 153 5.51 -15.90 -3.31
N TYR A 154 4.52 -15.98 -4.20
CA TYR A 154 3.24 -15.30 -4.03
C TYR A 154 2.45 -15.84 -2.83
N GLU A 155 2.38 -17.16 -2.66
CA GLU A 155 1.72 -17.79 -1.52
C GLU A 155 2.41 -17.44 -0.19
N ALA A 156 3.74 -17.43 -0.17
CA ALA A 156 4.51 -16.97 0.99
C ALA A 156 4.21 -15.50 1.34
N ALA A 157 4.11 -14.62 0.32
CA ALA A 157 3.72 -13.23 0.53
C ALA A 157 2.29 -13.11 1.11
N CYS A 158 1.35 -13.91 0.59
CA CYS A 158 -0.02 -13.96 1.09
C CYS A 158 -0.16 -14.55 2.50
N ALA A 159 0.81 -15.36 2.94
CA ALA A 159 0.86 -15.86 4.31
C ALA A 159 1.29 -14.76 5.31
N VAL A 160 2.23 -13.90 4.90
CA VAL A 160 2.72 -12.76 5.71
C VAL A 160 1.73 -11.60 5.71
N THR A 161 1.16 -11.29 4.54
CA THR A 161 0.23 -10.17 4.36
C THR A 161 -1.04 -10.67 3.66
N PRO A 162 -2.08 -11.10 4.39
CA PRO A 162 -3.28 -11.69 3.79
C PRO A 162 -4.02 -10.78 2.79
N THR A 163 -3.99 -9.46 3.01
CA THR A 163 -4.54 -8.44 2.10
C THR A 163 -4.00 -8.56 0.67
N PHE A 164 -2.79 -9.10 0.50
CA PHE A 164 -2.14 -9.28 -0.79
C PHE A 164 -2.97 -10.14 -1.76
N ARG A 165 -3.83 -11.04 -1.25
CA ARG A 165 -4.77 -11.84 -2.06
C ARG A 165 -5.87 -11.01 -2.72
N GLU A 166 -6.22 -9.88 -2.12
CA GLU A 166 -7.27 -8.98 -2.61
C GLU A 166 -6.73 -7.91 -3.57
N CYS A 167 -5.40 -7.82 -3.72
CA CYS A 167 -4.77 -6.89 -4.64
C CYS A 167 -4.99 -7.36 -6.09
N GLY A 168 -5.47 -6.49 -6.97
CA GLY A 168 -5.68 -6.82 -8.39
C GLY A 168 -4.41 -6.95 -9.23
N ALA A 169 -3.25 -6.64 -8.65
CA ALA A 169 -1.93 -6.79 -9.25
C ALA A 169 -0.87 -7.03 -8.16
N VAL A 170 0.18 -7.76 -8.52
CA VAL A 170 1.34 -8.01 -7.66
C VAL A 170 2.62 -7.76 -8.43
N ALA A 171 3.60 -7.17 -7.75
CA ALA A 171 4.95 -7.03 -8.27
C ALA A 171 5.92 -7.83 -7.39
N LEU A 172 6.63 -8.79 -7.98
CA LEU A 172 7.61 -9.62 -7.29
C LEU A 172 9.02 -9.13 -7.63
N LEU A 173 9.81 -8.90 -6.60
CA LEU A 173 11.24 -8.61 -6.70
C LEU A 173 12.03 -9.92 -6.61
N SER A 174 12.83 -10.24 -7.62
CA SER A 174 13.68 -11.44 -7.62
C SER A 174 15.11 -11.12 -8.06
N GLY A 175 16.04 -12.02 -7.69
CA GLY A 175 17.44 -11.93 -8.09
C GLY A 175 18.39 -11.48 -6.97
N ASP A 176 19.53 -12.15 -6.88
CA ASP A 176 20.52 -11.92 -5.83
C ASP A 176 21.29 -10.60 -6.03
N VAL A 177 21.50 -10.18 -7.30
CA VAL A 177 22.38 -9.05 -7.66
C VAL A 177 21.73 -8.03 -8.60
N ALA A 178 20.85 -8.46 -9.51
CA ALA A 178 20.05 -7.57 -10.36
C ALA A 178 18.57 -7.76 -10.01
N THR A 179 17.93 -6.72 -9.47
CA THR A 179 16.53 -6.85 -9.04
C THR A 179 15.64 -6.84 -10.27
N ALA A 180 15.20 -8.02 -10.71
CA ALA A 180 14.11 -8.10 -11.66
C ALA A 180 12.81 -7.83 -10.90
N LEU A 181 11.96 -6.96 -11.46
CA LEU A 181 10.59 -6.77 -11.03
C LEU A 181 9.69 -7.47 -12.03
N ARG A 182 8.87 -8.41 -11.55
CA ARG A 182 7.83 -9.02 -12.35
C ARG A 182 6.47 -8.54 -11.87
N LEU A 183 5.79 -7.72 -12.67
CA LEU A 183 4.45 -7.22 -12.42
C LEU A 183 3.42 -8.12 -13.10
N MET A 184 2.42 -8.59 -12.38
CA MET A 184 1.36 -9.44 -12.93
C MET A 184 0.00 -9.03 -12.38
N ARG A 185 -1.04 -9.32 -13.16
CA ARG A 185 -2.42 -9.22 -12.68
C ARG A 185 -2.73 -10.41 -11.81
N VAL A 186 -3.61 -10.22 -10.82
CA VAL A 186 -4.07 -11.28 -9.93
C VAL A 186 -5.57 -11.41 -10.11
N ALA A 187 -6.04 -12.65 -10.25
CA ALA A 187 -7.44 -13.03 -10.19
C ALA A 187 -7.69 -13.81 -8.89
N PRO A 188 -8.95 -14.13 -8.53
CA PRO A 188 -9.25 -14.90 -7.32
C PRO A 188 -8.53 -16.26 -7.26
N THR A 189 -8.16 -16.83 -8.41
CA THR A 189 -7.41 -18.09 -8.53
C THR A 189 -5.88 -17.91 -8.48
N GLY A 190 -5.40 -16.68 -8.30
CA GLY A 190 -3.97 -16.32 -8.26
C GLY A 190 -3.49 -15.49 -9.46
N PRO A 191 -2.17 -15.31 -9.60
CA PRO A 191 -1.53 -14.61 -10.71
C PRO A 191 -1.98 -15.08 -12.10
N VAL A 192 -2.20 -14.12 -13.00
CA VAL A 192 -2.67 -14.36 -14.37
C VAL A 192 -1.58 -13.99 -15.37
N GLY A 193 -1.17 -14.98 -16.17
CA GLY A 193 -0.19 -14.80 -17.24
C GLY A 193 1.26 -14.62 -16.76
N PRO A 194 2.21 -14.45 -17.69
CA PRO A 194 3.64 -14.38 -17.36
C PRO A 194 4.07 -13.07 -16.68
N GLY A 195 3.19 -12.06 -16.68
CA GLY A 195 3.50 -10.71 -16.21
C GLY A 195 4.48 -9.94 -17.10
N THR A 196 4.68 -8.67 -16.76
CA THR A 196 5.67 -7.78 -17.37
C THR A 196 6.94 -7.80 -16.53
N LEU A 197 8.09 -7.99 -17.19
CA LEU A 197 9.40 -7.91 -16.57
C LEU A 197 9.98 -6.51 -16.73
N ALA A 198 10.52 -5.97 -15.64
CA ALA A 198 11.28 -4.73 -15.61
C ALA A 198 12.56 -4.94 -14.78
N ALA A 199 13.59 -4.13 -15.05
CA ALA A 199 14.75 -4.03 -14.19
C ALA A 199 14.52 -2.94 -13.14
N VAL A 200 14.91 -3.22 -11.90
CA VAL A 200 14.83 -2.26 -10.79
C VAL A 200 16.20 -2.11 -10.16
N ASP A 201 16.71 -0.88 -10.20
CA ASP A 201 17.88 -0.48 -9.43
C ASP A 201 17.40 0.31 -8.20
N ALA A 202 16.91 -0.42 -7.20
CA ALA A 202 16.45 0.14 -5.93
C ALA A 202 17.56 0.11 -4.86
N VAL A 203 18.82 0.23 -5.28
CA VAL A 203 19.98 0.30 -4.37
C VAL A 203 20.28 1.76 -4.08
N SER A 204 19.41 2.40 -3.29
CA SER A 204 19.81 3.63 -2.59
C SER A 204 20.44 3.23 -1.25
N PRO A 205 21.65 3.71 -0.93
CA PRO A 205 22.33 3.40 0.33
C PRO A 205 21.58 3.89 1.56
#